data_AF-V8N771-F1
#
_entry.id   AF-V8N771-F1
#
_cell.length_a   1.000
_cell.length_b   1.000
_cell.length_c   1.000
_cell.angle_alpha   90.00
_cell.angle_beta   90.00
_cell.angle_gamma   90.00
#
_symmetry.space_group_name_H-M   'P 1'
#
loop_
_entity.id
_entity.type
_entity.pdbx_description
1 polymer ?
#
loop_
_entity_poly.entity_id
_entity_poly.type
_entity_poly.pdbx_seq_one_letter_code
_entity_poly.pdbx_strand_id
1 'polypeptide(L)'
;MTIIVTGSVLKSCRRSDVAFHFNVRFDENCIVCNSHEKGSWQEEERKYDMVFRKGHPFEIRFLVNISSFVVLVDGKLYLEFKHRIPLSRVDTIGISGELDVVSISFQGPIPNAYPIGQCFQPQIYPLPYRGTIYGGLFPSKSIIVSGSVSPSAQ
;
A
#
# COMPACT_ATOMS: atom_id res chain seq x y z
N MET A 1 -10.76 -3.65 -4.62
CA MET A 1 -9.54 -2.80 -4.77
C MET A 1 -8.41 -3.34 -3.89
N THR A 2 -7.19 -3.46 -4.39
CA THR A 2 -6.09 -4.10 -3.65
C THR A 2 -4.79 -3.32 -3.74
N ILE A 3 -4.26 -2.91 -2.59
CA ILE A 3 -2.92 -2.33 -2.45
C ILE A 3 -2.05 -3.30 -1.65
N ILE A 4 -0.90 -3.64 -2.20
CA ILE A 4 0.04 -4.60 -1.64
C ILE A 4 1.35 -3.88 -1.38
N VAL A 5 1.76 -3.76 -0.12
CA VAL A 5 3.11 -3.36 0.25
C VAL A 5 3.92 -4.66 0.42
N THR A 6 4.82 -4.92 -0.53
CA THR A 6 5.50 -6.21 -0.71
C THR A 6 7.01 -6.07 -0.58
N GLY A 7 7.65 -7.12 -0.07
CA GLY A 7 9.10 -7.24 -0.05
C GLY A 7 9.58 -8.14 -1.17
N SER A 8 10.30 -7.60 -2.14
CA SER A 8 11.07 -8.41 -3.09
C SER A 8 12.39 -8.78 -2.43
N VAL A 9 12.42 -9.83 -1.59
CA VAL A 9 13.71 -10.49 -1.37
C VAL A 9 14.06 -11.17 -2.68
N LEU A 10 14.95 -10.54 -3.45
CA LEU A 10 15.40 -10.99 -4.76
C LEU A 10 15.69 -12.50 -4.81
N LYS A 11 15.26 -13.09 -5.94
CA LYS A 11 15.73 -14.34 -6.59
C LYS A 11 15.06 -15.67 -6.20
N SER A 12 14.34 -16.16 -7.22
CA SER A 12 14.10 -17.57 -7.54
C SER A 12 13.04 -18.29 -6.70
N CYS A 13 11.92 -18.58 -7.38
CA CYS A 13 10.92 -19.63 -7.11
C CYS A 13 10.21 -19.64 -5.74
N ARG A 14 8.88 -19.45 -5.81
CA ARG A 14 7.82 -19.49 -4.77
C ARG A 14 7.37 -18.08 -4.33
N ARG A 15 6.03 -17.91 -4.29
CA ARG A 15 5.28 -16.66 -4.09
C ARG A 15 5.99 -15.68 -3.14
N SER A 16 6.25 -14.46 -3.62
CA SER A 16 6.90 -13.39 -2.84
C SER A 16 6.16 -13.11 -1.52
N ASP A 17 6.92 -12.77 -0.49
CA ASP A 17 6.35 -12.39 0.79
C ASP A 17 5.68 -11.00 0.71
N VAL A 18 4.50 -10.88 1.32
CA VAL A 18 3.72 -9.64 1.41
C VAL A 18 3.73 -9.19 2.85
N ALA A 19 4.40 -8.06 3.13
CA ALA A 19 4.48 -7.51 4.48
C ALA A 19 3.15 -6.92 4.92
N PHE A 20 2.43 -6.27 3.99
CA PHE A 20 1.11 -5.73 4.26
C PHE A 20 0.23 -5.77 3.01
N HIS A 21 -0.79 -6.61 3.05
CA HIS A 21 -1.87 -6.70 2.07
C HIS A 21 -3.05 -5.89 2.58
N PHE A 22 -3.42 -4.81 1.89
CA PHE A 22 -4.58 -3.98 2.18
C PHE A 22 -5.61 -4.17 1.06
N ASN A 23 -6.69 -4.91 1.35
CA ASN A 23 -7.66 -5.32 0.35
C ASN A 23 -9.07 -4.86 0.71
N VAL A 24 -9.57 -3.90 -0.07
CA VAL A 24 -10.94 -3.40 -0.01
C VAL A 24 -11.83 -4.36 -0.80
N ARG A 25 -12.80 -4.98 -0.13
CA ARG A 25 -13.79 -5.91 -0.69
C ARG A 25 -15.17 -5.26 -0.61
N PHE A 26 -15.73 -4.81 -1.74
CA PHE A 26 -17.02 -4.10 -1.74
C PHE A 26 -18.19 -5.08 -1.57
N ASP A 27 -18.07 -6.29 -2.09
CA ASP A 27 -18.99 -7.42 -1.94
C ASP A 27 -19.18 -7.85 -0.47
N GLU A 28 -18.11 -7.94 0.31
CA GLU A 28 -18.14 -8.25 1.75
C GLU A 28 -18.31 -6.99 2.62
N ASN A 29 -18.36 -5.80 2.02
CA ASN A 29 -18.39 -4.50 2.68
C ASN A 29 -17.35 -4.38 3.82
N CYS A 30 -16.11 -4.79 3.53
CA CYS A 30 -15.03 -4.77 4.51
C CYS A 30 -13.65 -4.54 3.88
N ILE A 31 -12.69 -4.22 4.73
CA ILE A 31 -11.29 -4.11 4.39
C ILE A 31 -10.53 -5.19 5.13
N VAL A 32 -9.84 -6.04 4.38
CA VAL A 32 -9.06 -7.17 4.89
C VAL A 32 -7.58 -6.81 4.84
N CYS A 33 -6.93 -6.87 6.00
CA CYS A 33 -5.50 -6.69 6.19
C CYS A 33 -4.83 -8.02 6.50
N ASN A 34 -3.71 -8.33 5.87
CA ASN A 34 -2.97 -9.56 6.16
C ASN A 34 -1.47 -9.45 5.77
N SER A 35 -0.66 -10.43 6.17
CA SER A 35 0.66 -10.72 5.59
C SER A 35 0.64 -12.07 4.88
N HIS A 36 1.53 -12.24 3.91
CA HIS A 36 1.80 -13.53 3.27
C HIS A 36 3.27 -13.86 3.45
N GLU A 37 3.55 -14.97 4.13
CA GLU A 37 4.91 -15.35 4.53
C GLU A 37 5.15 -16.81 4.20
N LYS A 38 6.29 -17.11 3.58
CA LYS A 38 6.72 -18.49 3.30
C LYS A 38 5.68 -19.33 2.53
N GLY A 39 4.90 -18.67 1.67
CA GLY A 39 3.92 -19.34 0.81
C GLY A 39 2.50 -19.44 1.37
N SER A 40 2.22 -18.89 2.55
CA SER A 40 0.88 -18.89 3.15
C SER A 40 0.46 -17.52 3.67
N TRP A 41 -0.84 -17.23 3.51
CA TRP A 41 -1.50 -16.13 4.21
C TRP A 41 -1.51 -16.39 5.72
N GLN A 42 -1.34 -15.33 6.51
CA GLN A 42 -1.41 -15.38 7.96
C GLN A 42 -2.84 -15.05 8.44
N GLU A 43 -3.01 -14.68 9.71
CA GLU A 43 -4.31 -14.33 10.27
C GLU A 43 -4.87 -13.02 9.66
N GLU A 44 -6.11 -13.06 9.15
CA GLU A 44 -6.78 -11.88 8.60
C GLU A 44 -7.22 -10.91 9.71
N GLU A 45 -6.95 -9.62 9.53
CA GLU A 45 -7.53 -8.54 10.31
C GLU A 45 -8.59 -7.84 9.46
N ARG A 46 -9.86 -7.91 9.88
CA ARG A 46 -10.98 -7.34 9.12
C ARG A 46 -11.51 -6.06 9.75
N LYS A 47 -11.77 -5.05 8.94
CA LYS A 47 -12.44 -3.80 9.32
C LYS A 47 -13.73 -3.65 8.53
N TYR A 48 -14.84 -3.48 9.25
CA TYR A 48 -16.19 -3.37 8.67
C TYR A 48 -16.68 -1.91 8.54
N ASP A 49 -15.88 -0.95 9.00
CA ASP A 49 -16.16 0.48 8.82
C ASP A 49 -15.70 0.91 7.41
N MET A 50 -16.58 0.77 6.41
CA MET A 50 -16.24 1.01 5.01
C MET A 50 -16.09 2.51 4.71
N VAL A 51 -14.86 2.93 4.40
CA VAL A 51 -14.54 4.35 4.10
C VAL A 51 -14.45 4.65 2.60
N PHE A 52 -14.35 3.63 1.74
CA PHE A 52 -14.29 3.81 0.29
C PHE A 52 -15.67 3.72 -0.35
N ARG A 53 -15.89 4.51 -1.41
CA ARG A 53 -17.13 4.51 -2.18
C ARG A 53 -16.82 4.35 -3.66
N LYS A 54 -17.61 3.52 -4.36
CA LYS A 54 -17.49 3.34 -5.81
C LYS A 54 -17.70 4.68 -6.52
N GLY A 55 -16.88 4.96 -7.53
CA GLY A 55 -16.89 6.22 -8.30
C GLY A 55 -16.41 7.46 -7.55
N HIS A 56 -15.90 7.33 -6.31
CA HIS A 56 -15.41 8.45 -5.51
C HIS A 56 -13.89 8.47 -5.42
N PRO A 57 -13.28 9.68 -5.29
CA PRO A 57 -11.86 9.80 -5.05
C PRO A 57 -11.49 9.33 -3.64
N PHE A 58 -10.21 9.01 -3.45
CA PHE A 58 -9.62 8.71 -2.15
C PHE A 58 -8.15 9.16 -2.11
N GLU A 59 -7.64 9.40 -0.90
CA GLU A 59 -6.22 9.37 -0.58
C GLU A 59 -5.97 8.34 0.52
N ILE A 60 -5.03 7.43 0.29
CA ILE A 60 -4.53 6.51 1.31
C ILE A 60 -3.08 6.85 1.63
N ARG A 61 -2.78 7.03 2.91
CA ARG A 61 -1.42 7.17 3.44
C ARG A 61 -1.07 6.00 4.32
N PHE A 62 -0.05 5.25 3.91
CA PHE A 62 0.61 4.22 4.69
C PHE A 62 1.82 4.82 5.41
N LEU A 63 1.64 5.26 6.65
CA LEU A 63 2.72 5.75 7.51
C LEU A 63 3.40 4.57 8.21
N VAL A 64 4.71 4.43 8.01
CA VAL A 64 5.51 3.41 8.68
C VAL A 64 5.90 3.93 10.06
N ASN A 65 5.42 3.26 11.10
CA ASN A 65 5.90 3.41 12.47
C ASN A 65 6.91 2.33 12.81
N ILE A 66 7.50 2.43 14.01
CA ILE A 66 8.51 1.47 14.51
C ILE A 66 7.92 0.04 14.58
N SER A 67 6.66 -0.10 14.98
CA SER A 67 6.02 -1.39 15.23
C SER A 67 4.88 -1.75 14.27
N SER A 68 4.46 -0.82 13.41
CA SER A 68 3.24 -0.96 12.61
C SER A 68 3.20 -0.09 11.37
N PHE A 69 2.29 -0.41 10.46
CA PHE A 69 1.77 0.49 9.43
C PHE A 69 0.53 1.20 9.98
N VAL A 70 0.60 2.52 10.08
CA VAL A 70 -0.56 3.36 10.37
C VAL A 70 -1.19 3.79 9.05
N VAL A 71 -2.46 3.45 8.85
CA VAL A 71 -3.20 3.78 7.63
C VAL A 71 -4.12 4.95 7.90
N LEU A 72 -3.94 6.02 7.14
CA LEU A 72 -4.88 7.13 7.09
C LEU A 72 -5.62 7.10 5.76
N VAL A 73 -6.93 7.33 5.81
CA VAL A 73 -7.77 7.53 4.61
C VAL A 73 -8.34 8.93 4.68
N ASP A 74 -8.11 9.72 3.63
CA ASP A 74 -8.50 11.14 3.53
C ASP A 74 -8.07 11.96 4.77
N GLY A 75 -6.83 11.73 5.22
CA GLY A 75 -6.21 12.41 6.35
C GLY A 75 -6.68 11.95 7.74
N LYS A 76 -7.60 10.98 7.84
CA LYS A 76 -8.10 10.44 9.11
C LYS A 76 -7.51 9.07 9.40
N LEU A 77 -7.09 8.85 10.65
CA LEU A 77 -6.64 7.54 11.11
C LEU A 77 -7.76 6.52 10.89
N TYR A 78 -7.45 5.45 10.15
CA TYR A 78 -8.39 4.39 9.84
C TYR A 78 -8.06 3.09 10.57
N LEU A 79 -6.82 2.61 10.42
CA LEU A 79 -6.36 1.41 11.12
C LEU A 79 -4.85 1.45 11.37
N GLU A 80 -4.40 0.53 12.22
CA GLU A 80 -3.00 0.24 12.44
C GLU A 80 -2.79 -1.28 12.26
N PHE A 81 -1.82 -1.66 11.44
CA PHE A 81 -1.47 -3.06 11.17
C PHE A 81 -0.05 -3.34 11.66
N LYS A 82 0.12 -4.28 12.59
CA LYS A 82 1.43 -4.57 13.19
C LYS A 82 2.40 -5.19 12.17
N HIS A 83 3.68 -4.85 12.26
CA HIS A 83 4.71 -5.44 11.42
C HIS A 83 4.84 -6.94 11.72
N ARG A 84 4.52 -7.79 10.75
CA ARG A 84 4.75 -9.24 10.81
C ARG A 84 6.05 -9.63 10.10
N ILE A 85 6.43 -8.86 9.09
CA ILE A 85 7.69 -8.98 8.34
C ILE A 85 8.62 -7.80 8.67
N PRO A 86 9.93 -8.02 8.90
CA PRO A 86 10.90 -6.95 9.05
C PRO A 86 10.89 -5.95 7.90
N LEU A 87 10.83 -4.64 8.22
CA LEU A 87 10.82 -3.55 7.24
C LEU A 87 12.00 -3.59 6.25
N SER A 88 13.16 -4.08 6.69
CA SER A 88 14.37 -4.23 5.86
C SER A 88 14.18 -5.17 4.66
N ARG A 89 13.13 -6.00 4.68
CA ARG A 89 12.78 -6.90 3.59
C ARG A 89 11.81 -6.28 2.60
N VAL A 90 11.30 -5.08 2.88
CA VAL A 90 10.21 -4.43 2.11
C VAL A 90 10.76 -3.32 1.22
N ASP A 91 10.62 -3.50 -0.09
CA ASP A 91 11.22 -2.64 -1.11
C ASP A 91 10.31 -2.36 -2.30
N THR A 92 9.07 -2.87 -2.31
CA THR A 92 8.20 -2.85 -3.48
C THR A 92 6.76 -2.53 -3.07
N ILE A 93 6.06 -1.75 -3.89
CA ILE A 93 4.61 -1.59 -3.82
C ILE A 93 3.97 -2.19 -5.07
N GLY A 94 2.89 -2.92 -4.89
CA GLY A 94 1.99 -3.40 -5.93
C GLY A 94 0.61 -2.80 -5.73
N ILE A 95 -0.05 -2.38 -6.81
CA ILE A 95 -1.42 -1.88 -6.78
C ILE A 95 -2.20 -2.57 -7.88
N SER A 96 -3.40 -3.04 -7.58
CA SER A 96 -4.23 -3.80 -8.52
C SER A 96 -5.72 -3.73 -8.17
N GLY A 97 -6.55 -4.21 -9.07
CA GLY A 97 -8.01 -4.21 -8.94
C GLY A 97 -8.66 -3.04 -9.67
N GLU A 98 -9.92 -2.78 -9.34
CA GLU A 98 -10.77 -1.81 -10.03
C GLU A 98 -10.68 -0.41 -9.40
N LEU A 99 -9.62 0.33 -9.74
CA LEU A 99 -9.39 1.71 -9.34
C LEU A 99 -8.59 2.45 -10.42
N ASP A 100 -8.71 3.76 -10.45
CA ASP A 100 -7.84 4.63 -11.24
C ASP A 100 -6.83 5.26 -10.30
N VAL A 101 -5.54 5.06 -10.54
CA VAL A 101 -4.48 5.68 -9.73
C VAL A 101 -4.05 6.98 -10.38
N VAL A 102 -4.16 8.08 -9.63
CA VAL A 102 -3.80 9.43 -10.06
C VAL A 102 -2.39 9.79 -9.59
N SER A 103 -1.98 9.37 -8.40
CA SER A 103 -0.63 9.61 -7.91
C SER A 103 -0.15 8.54 -6.94
N ILE A 104 1.17 8.31 -6.95
CA ILE A 104 1.88 7.53 -5.95
C ILE A 104 3.07 8.38 -5.52
N SER A 105 3.15 8.69 -4.22
CA SER A 105 4.27 9.46 -3.68
C SER A 105 4.86 8.81 -2.44
N PHE A 106 6.16 9.02 -2.26
CA PHE A 106 6.92 8.53 -1.11
C PHE A 106 7.46 9.74 -0.35
N GLN A 107 7.16 9.84 0.94
CA GLN A 107 7.59 10.94 1.80
C GLN A 107 8.34 10.39 3.01
N GLY A 108 9.31 11.13 3.55
CA GLY A 108 10.03 10.74 4.76
C GLY A 108 11.33 11.54 4.91
N PRO A 109 11.94 11.56 6.11
CA PRO A 109 13.24 12.19 6.31
C PRO A 109 14.26 11.51 5.39
N ILE A 110 14.85 12.28 4.48
CA ILE A 110 15.77 11.80 3.45
C ILE A 110 17.10 11.46 4.14
N PRO A 111 17.52 10.17 4.26
CA PRO A 111 18.86 9.86 4.72
C PRO A 111 19.79 10.09 3.52
N ASN A 112 20.35 11.29 3.46
CA ASN A 112 21.28 11.80 2.44
C ASN A 112 20.67 12.08 1.05
N ALA A 113 20.96 13.28 0.57
CA ALA A 113 20.31 13.96 -0.54
C ALA A 113 20.32 13.17 -1.87
N TYR A 114 19.12 12.89 -2.39
CA TYR A 114 18.89 12.85 -3.83
C TYR A 114 18.32 14.22 -4.24
N PRO A 115 18.88 14.88 -5.27
CA PRO A 115 18.46 16.22 -5.62
C PRO A 115 17.03 16.24 -6.15
N ILE A 116 16.34 17.26 -5.64
CA ILE A 116 15.15 17.99 -6.07
C ILE A 116 14.57 17.61 -7.45
N GLY A 117 13.24 17.42 -7.46
CA GLY A 117 12.42 17.66 -8.64
C GLY A 117 11.80 16.41 -9.28
N GLN A 118 10.92 15.72 -8.57
CA GLN A 118 9.86 14.98 -9.27
C GLN A 118 8.58 15.80 -9.19
N CYS A 119 8.51 16.80 -10.08
CA CYS A 119 7.21 17.21 -10.60
C CYS A 119 6.66 15.99 -11.35
N PHE A 120 5.72 15.28 -10.73
CA PHE A 120 5.00 14.22 -11.41
C PHE A 120 4.14 14.89 -12.49
N GLN A 121 4.62 14.84 -13.73
CA GLN A 121 3.77 14.94 -14.92
C GLN A 121 2.56 14.01 -14.72
N PRO A 122 1.39 14.24 -15.35
CA PRO A 122 0.30 13.28 -15.32
C PRO A 122 0.79 11.94 -15.88
N GLN A 123 1.23 11.06 -14.99
CA GLN A 123 1.67 9.71 -15.31
C GLN A 123 0.42 8.83 -15.29
N ILE A 124 0.17 8.16 -16.39
CA ILE A 124 -0.80 7.07 -16.41
C ILE A 124 -0.17 5.92 -15.64
N TYR A 125 -0.83 5.47 -14.57
CA TYR A 125 -0.41 4.32 -13.77
C TYR A 125 -1.18 3.08 -14.23
N PRO A 126 -0.68 2.30 -15.21
CA PRO A 126 -1.37 1.11 -15.68
C PRO A 126 -1.51 0.09 -14.54
N LEU A 127 -2.68 -0.51 -14.40
CA LEU A 127 -2.92 -1.57 -13.43
C LEU A 127 -2.81 -2.96 -14.08
N PRO A 128 -2.21 -3.95 -13.40
CA PRO A 128 -1.57 -3.84 -12.09
C PRO A 128 -0.26 -3.03 -12.14
N TYR A 129 -0.12 -2.08 -11.21
CA TYR A 129 1.09 -1.28 -11.07
C TYR A 129 2.06 -1.96 -10.11
N ARG A 130 3.35 -1.92 -10.42
CA ARG A 130 4.43 -2.35 -9.53
C ARG A 130 5.54 -1.32 -9.54
N GLY A 131 5.93 -0.83 -8.36
CA GLY A 131 6.96 0.19 -8.21
C GLY A 131 7.93 -0.12 -7.07
N THR A 132 9.19 0.28 -7.24
CA THR A 132 10.22 0.18 -6.20
C THR A 132 10.05 1.29 -5.16
N ILE A 133 10.15 0.93 -3.89
CA ILE A 133 10.21 1.86 -2.77
C ILE A 133 11.68 2.27 -2.59
N TYR A 134 12.09 3.35 -3.26
CA TYR A 134 13.47 3.82 -3.23
C TYR A 134 13.93 4.11 -1.79
N GLY A 135 15.06 3.50 -1.39
CA GLY A 135 15.57 3.58 -0.02
C GLY A 135 14.87 2.69 1.01
N GLY A 136 13.99 1.77 0.58
CA GLY A 136 13.30 0.81 1.45
C GLY A 136 12.29 1.45 2.40
N LEU A 137 11.76 0.68 3.35
CA LEU A 137 10.91 1.22 4.43
C LEU A 137 11.71 1.47 5.71
N PHE A 138 11.40 2.58 6.37
CA PHE A 138 11.92 2.95 7.67
C PHE A 138 10.87 3.76 8.44
N PRO A 139 10.94 3.82 9.78
CA PRO A 139 10.01 4.62 10.58
C PRO A 139 9.93 6.07 10.11
N SER A 140 8.74 6.65 10.14
CA SER A 140 8.38 7.97 9.59
C SER A 140 8.32 8.09 8.07
N LYS A 141 8.63 7.02 7.31
CA LYS A 141 8.37 7.00 5.87
C LYS A 141 6.87 6.82 5.61
N SER A 142 6.34 7.51 4.62
CA SER A 142 4.96 7.39 4.15
C SER A 142 4.93 6.99 2.67
N ILE A 143 4.02 6.09 2.33
CA ILE A 143 3.58 5.88 0.95
C ILE A 143 2.17 6.46 0.82
N ILE A 144 1.95 7.31 -0.17
CA ILE A 144 0.65 7.94 -0.41
C ILE A 144 0.17 7.52 -1.79
N VAL A 145 -1.06 7.02 -1.86
CA VAL A 145 -1.73 6.63 -3.09
C VAL A 145 -3.02 7.42 -3.17
N SER A 146 -3.20 8.19 -4.24
CA SER A 146 -4.46 8.88 -4.51
C SER A 146 -5.03 8.45 -5.86
N GLY A 147 -6.34 8.45 -5.95
CA GLY A 147 -7.05 7.91 -7.09
C GLY A 147 -8.56 7.97 -6.91
N SER A 148 -9.29 7.20 -7.72
CA SER A 148 -10.72 6.97 -7.57
C SER A 148 -11.05 5.50 -7.67
N VAL A 149 -12.04 5.05 -6.90
CA VAL A 149 -12.57 3.69 -7.03
C VAL A 149 -13.40 3.60 -8.31
N SER A 150 -13.23 2.54 -9.10
CA SER A 150 -14.10 2.33 -10.26
C SER A 150 -15.58 2.25 -9.83
N PRO A 151 -16.53 2.83 -10.59
CA PRO A 151 -17.95 2.62 -10.38
C PRO A 151 -18.36 1.13 -10.42
N SER A 152 -17.62 0.30 -11.15
CA SER A 152 -17.86 -1.14 -11.31
C SER A 152 -17.28 -2.02 -10.20
N ALA A 153 -16.48 -1.45 -9.29
CA ALA A 153 -15.66 -2.22 -8.35
C ALA A 153 -16.47 -3.26 -7.58
N GLN A 154 -16.00 -4.51 -7.56
CA GLN A 154 -16.55 -5.59 -6.74
C GLN A 154 -15.90 -5.67 -5.36
#